data_AF-A0A523CC16-F1
#
_entry.id   AF-A0A523CC16-F1
#
_cell.length_a   1.000
_cell.length_b   1.000
_cell.length_c   1.000
_cell.angle_alpha   90.00
_cell.angle_beta   90.00
_cell.angle_gamma   90.00
#
_symmetry.space_group_name_H-M   'P 1'
#
loop_
_entity.id
_entity.type
_entity.pdbx_description
1 polymer ?
#
loop_
_entity_poly.entity_id
_entity_poly.type
_entity_poly.pdbx_seq_one_letter_code
_entity_poly.pdbx_strand_id
1 'polypeptide(L)'
;MEIFGVAFGLSVAMFTVVIVLLSLALPVLWVWMLIDSIAREEWEYPGGTPTSNNRLVWALLIAFLQFPAVLYFFMVYGKVKRGTVARPAWAYPQVPVAPAA
;
A
#
# COMPACT_ATOMS: atom_id res chain seq x y z
N MET A 1 -10.07 31.83 35.82
CA MET A 1 -9.60 31.95 34.42
C MET A 1 -8.33 31.13 34.15
N GLU A 2 -7.53 30.82 35.17
CA GLU A 2 -6.27 30.06 35.03
C GLU A 2 -6.47 28.60 34.57
N ILE A 3 -7.45 27.87 35.12
CA ILE A 3 -7.73 26.47 34.75
C ILE A 3 -8.08 26.33 33.27
N PHE A 4 -8.88 27.26 32.72
CA PHE A 4 -9.22 27.28 31.30
C PHE A 4 -8.00 27.53 30.41
N GLY A 5 -7.08 28.39 30.85
CA GLY A 5 -5.81 28.62 30.15
C GLY A 5 -4.90 27.39 30.15
N VAL A 6 -4.78 26.71 31.29
CA VAL A 6 -3.99 25.47 31.41
C VAL A 6 -4.58 24.35 30.54
N ALA A 7 -5.90 24.15 30.60
CA ALA A 7 -6.57 23.14 29.79
C ALA A 7 -6.40 23.42 28.29
N PHE A 8 -6.59 24.67 27.86
CA PHE A 8 -6.38 25.08 26.48
C PHE A 8 -4.92 24.85 26.03
N GLY A 9 -3.95 25.28 26.82
CA GLY A 9 -2.52 25.08 26.52
C GLY A 9 -2.15 23.60 26.39
N LEU A 10 -2.68 22.74 27.27
CA LEU A 10 -2.46 21.30 27.21
C LEU A 10 -3.10 20.67 25.96
N SER A 11 -4.32 21.10 25.59
CA SER A 11 -4.98 20.64 24.37
C SER A 11 -4.19 21.01 23.12
N VAL A 12 -3.68 22.24 23.04
CA VAL A 12 -2.84 22.68 21.92
C VAL A 12 -1.56 21.86 21.86
N ALA A 13 -0.86 21.68 22.98
CA ALA A 13 0.36 20.88 23.03
C ALA A 13 0.13 19.43 22.57
N MET A 14 -0.93 18.78 23.07
CA MET A 14 -1.29 17.42 22.63
C MET A 14 -1.60 17.37 21.14
N PHE A 15 -2.39 18.32 20.63
CA PHE A 15 -2.73 18.38 19.22
C PHE A 15 -1.47 18.56 18.35
N THR A 16 -0.55 19.45 18.75
CA THR A 16 0.72 19.65 18.05
C THR A 16 1.54 18.36 18.00
N VAL A 17 1.67 17.64 19.11
CA VAL A 17 2.41 16.37 19.15
C VAL A 17 1.78 15.35 18.19
N VAL A 18 0.45 15.20 18.20
CA VAL A 18 -0.24 14.28 17.29
C VAL A 18 0.00 14.65 15.83
N ILE A 19 -0.11 15.93 15.48
CA ILE A 19 0.14 16.41 14.11
C ILE A 19 1.58 16.15 13.67
N VAL A 20 2.56 16.38 14.56
CA VAL A 20 3.98 16.08 14.27
C VAL A 20 4.20 14.57 14.05
N LEU A 21 3.61 13.73 14.88
CA LEU A 21 3.73 12.27 14.71
C LEU A 21 3.09 11.81 13.39
N LEU A 22 1.90 12.32 13.07
CA LEU A 22 1.21 12.00 11.82
C LEU A 22 1.95 12.52 10.58
N SER A 23 2.54 13.72 10.65
CA SER A 23 3.29 14.31 9.54
C SER A 23 4.57 13.55 9.22
N LEU A 24 5.13 12.81 10.18
CA LEU A 24 6.26 11.90 9.97
C LEU A 24 5.80 10.50 9.54
N ALA A 25 4.74 9.96 10.16
CA ALA A 25 4.27 8.61 9.89
C ALA A 25 3.62 8.46 8.50
N LEU A 26 2.83 9.44 8.06
CA LEU A 26 2.10 9.37 6.79
C LEU A 26 3.03 9.30 5.57
N PRO A 27 4.09 10.11 5.44
CA PRO A 27 5.05 9.98 4.34
C PRO A 27 5.78 8.63 4.36
N VAL A 28 6.17 8.14 5.55
CA VAL A 28 6.82 6.82 5.67
C VAL A 28 5.89 5.71 5.20
N LEU A 29 4.62 5.72 5.64
CA LEU A 29 3.59 4.80 5.17
C LEU A 29 3.39 4.91 3.66
N TRP A 30 3.32 6.13 3.13
CA TRP A 30 3.13 6.39 1.70
C TRP A 30 4.26 5.79 0.85
N VAL A 31 5.52 6.09 1.17
CA VAL A 31 6.69 5.54 0.47
C VAL A 31 6.72 4.01 0.59
N TRP A 32 6.45 3.47 1.78
CA TRP A 32 6.42 2.02 1.98
C TRP A 32 5.36 1.37 1.08
N MET A 33 4.12 1.86 1.08
CA MET A 33 3.05 1.27 0.27
C MET A 33 3.31 1.43 -1.24
N LEU A 34 3.95 2.51 -1.66
CA LEU A 34 4.39 2.67 -3.05
C LEU A 34 5.41 1.59 -3.44
N ILE A 35 6.44 1.38 -2.61
CA ILE A 35 7.46 0.35 -2.84
C ILE A 35 6.82 -1.05 -2.88
N ASP A 36 5.92 -1.35 -1.92
CA ASP A 36 5.24 -2.64 -1.89
C ASP A 36 4.43 -2.85 -3.18
N SER A 37 3.69 -1.83 -3.62
CA SER A 37 2.86 -1.92 -4.83
C SER A 37 3.67 -2.17 -6.11
N ILE A 38 4.82 -1.52 -6.27
CA ILE A 38 5.64 -1.68 -7.49
C ILE A 38 6.33 -3.04 -7.51
N ALA A 39 6.75 -3.54 -6.35
CA ALA A 39 7.50 -4.79 -6.24
C ALA A 39 6.61 -6.05 -6.14
N ARG A 40 5.29 -5.89 -5.94
CA ARG A 40 4.34 -7.01 -5.80
C ARG A 40 3.95 -7.59 -7.15
N GLU A 41 3.88 -8.91 -7.26
CA GLU A 41 3.46 -9.59 -8.49
C GLU A 41 1.95 -9.54 -8.71
N GLU A 42 1.52 -9.52 -9.98
CA GLU A 42 0.11 -9.29 -10.34
C GLU A 42 -0.84 -10.35 -9.72
N TRP A 43 -0.38 -11.59 -9.63
CA TRP A 43 -1.12 -12.70 -8.98
C TRP A 43 -1.20 -12.60 -7.45
N GLU A 44 -0.42 -11.72 -6.83
CA GLU A 44 -0.44 -11.52 -5.37
C GLU A 44 -1.47 -10.47 -4.94
N TYR A 45 -2.08 -9.78 -5.91
CA TYR A 45 -3.19 -8.88 -5.64
C TYR A 45 -4.48 -9.66 -5.38
N PRO A 46 -5.34 -9.21 -4.45
CA PRO A 46 -6.66 -9.78 -4.27
C PRO A 46 -7.44 -9.77 -5.59
N GLY A 47 -7.84 -10.96 -6.07
CA GLY A 47 -8.53 -11.10 -7.35
C GLY A 47 -7.66 -10.93 -8.59
N GLY A 48 -6.33 -11.07 -8.47
CA GLY A 48 -5.41 -11.03 -9.61
C GLY A 48 -5.72 -12.10 -10.65
N THR A 49 -5.72 -11.72 -11.92
CA THR A 49 -5.97 -12.58 -13.07
C THR A 49 -4.89 -12.37 -14.14
N PRO A 50 -4.81 -13.19 -15.20
CA PRO A 50 -3.83 -13.00 -16.27
C PRO A 50 -3.93 -11.66 -17.00
N THR A 51 -5.09 -10.99 -16.91
CA THR A 51 -5.39 -9.73 -17.62
C THR A 51 -5.57 -8.55 -16.66
N SER A 52 -5.31 -8.73 -15.36
CA SER A 52 -5.44 -7.65 -14.39
C SER A 52 -4.24 -6.70 -14.47
N ASN A 53 -4.50 -5.43 -14.15
CA ASN A 53 -3.49 -4.37 -14.13
C ASN A 53 -3.39 -3.75 -12.72
N ASN A 54 -3.63 -4.54 -11.68
CA ASN A 54 -3.72 -4.09 -10.30
C ASN A 54 -2.40 -3.46 -9.83
N ARG A 55 -1.25 -4.04 -10.20
CA ARG A 55 0.06 -3.43 -9.91
C ARG A 55 0.12 -2.00 -10.39
N LEU A 56 -0.16 -1.80 -11.68
CA LEU A 56 -0.07 -0.50 -12.33
C LEU A 56 -1.07 0.49 -11.73
N VAL A 57 -2.34 0.08 -11.58
CA VAL A 57 -3.40 0.94 -11.04
C VAL A 57 -3.05 1.40 -9.62
N TRP A 58 -2.66 0.48 -8.73
CA TRP A 58 -2.32 0.86 -7.36
C TRP A 58 -1.06 1.71 -7.27
N ALA A 59 -0.02 1.40 -8.04
CA ALA A 59 1.20 2.20 -8.06
C ALA A 59 0.92 3.64 -8.50
N LEU A 60 0.13 3.84 -9.56
CA LEU A 60 -0.25 5.17 -10.04
C LEU A 60 -1.12 5.92 -9.04
N LEU A 61 -2.13 5.26 -8.46
CA LEU A 61 -2.99 5.88 -7.44
C LEU A 61 -2.19 6.33 -6.22
N ILE A 62 -1.28 5.48 -5.72
CA ILE A 62 -0.43 5.83 -4.57
C ILE A 62 0.52 6.97 -4.94
N ALA A 63 1.21 6.89 -6.08
CA ALA A 63 2.19 7.89 -6.49
C ALA A 63 1.58 9.29 -6.66
N PHE A 64 0.39 9.40 -7.27
CA PHE A 64 -0.20 10.69 -7.63
C PHE A 64 -1.22 11.24 -6.63
N LEU A 65 -1.95 10.39 -5.90
CA LEU A 65 -3.02 10.84 -5.00
C LEU A 65 -2.65 10.74 -3.50
N GLN A 66 -1.56 10.05 -3.15
CA GLN A 66 -1.03 9.84 -1.79
C GLN A 66 -1.96 9.13 -0.79
N PHE A 67 -3.20 9.58 -0.60
CA PHE A 67 -4.19 8.95 0.29
C PHE A 67 -4.52 7.48 -0.04
N PRO A 68 -4.44 7.00 -1.31
CA PRO A 68 -4.64 5.59 -1.60
C PRO A 68 -3.63 4.66 -0.92
N ALA A 69 -2.48 5.16 -0.42
CA ALA A 69 -1.55 4.36 0.38
C ALA A 69 -2.23 3.75 1.62
N VAL A 70 -3.08 4.52 2.30
CA VAL A 70 -3.81 4.05 3.49
C VAL A 70 -4.82 2.96 3.10
N LEU A 71 -5.55 3.16 1.99
CA LEU A 71 -6.48 2.16 1.48
C LEU A 71 -5.77 0.88 1.04
N TYR A 72 -4.64 1.03 0.35
CA TYR A 72 -3.78 -0.08 -0.07
C TYR A 72 -3.31 -0.91 1.13
N PHE A 73 -2.90 -0.25 2.22
CA PHE A 73 -2.45 -0.91 3.43
C PHE A 73 -3.50 -1.91 3.94
N PHE A 74 -4.77 -1.52 4.04
CA PHE A 74 -5.83 -2.39 4.53
C PHE A 74 -6.35 -3.38 3.47
N MET A 75 -6.44 -2.95 2.22
CA MET A 75 -7.09 -3.75 1.16
C MET A 75 -6.16 -4.78 0.52
N VAL A 76 -4.84 -4.51 0.47
CA VAL A 76 -3.85 -5.34 -0.23
C VAL A 76 -2.81 -5.85 0.76
N TYR A 77 -1.99 -4.96 1.32
CA TYR A 77 -0.84 -5.33 2.17
C TYR A 77 -1.25 -6.11 3.43
N GLY A 78 -2.36 -5.72 4.05
CA GLY A 78 -2.90 -6.34 5.25
C GLY A 78 -3.50 -7.73 5.00
N LYS A 79 -3.93 -8.03 3.77
CA LYS A 79 -4.57 -9.30 3.42
C LYS A 79 -3.57 -10.34 2.95
N VAL A 80 -2.59 -9.93 2.15
CA VAL A 80 -1.66 -10.84 1.48
C VAL A 80 -0.24 -10.32 1.63
N LYS A 81 0.60 -11.09 2.29
CA LYS A 81 2.03 -10.79 2.37
C LYS A 81 2.69 -11.08 1.01
N ARG A 82 3.55 -10.17 0.56
CA ARG A 82 4.29 -10.33 -0.69
C ARG A 82 5.15 -11.61 -0.60
N GLY A 83 5.19 -12.40 -1.67
CA GLY A 83 5.93 -13.65 -1.76
C GLY A 83 5.28 -14.86 -1.11
N THR A 84 4.09 -14.73 -0.51
CA THR A 84 3.42 -15.87 0.16
C THR A 84 2.37 -16.55 -0.72
N VAL A 85 2.05 -15.99 -1.89
CA VAL A 85 1.08 -16.58 -2.82
C VAL A 85 1.82 -17.45 -3.83
N ALA A 86 1.37 -18.71 -3.97
CA ALA A 86 1.91 -19.61 -4.96
C ALA A 86 1.73 -19.03 -6.38
N ARG A 87 2.79 -19.05 -7.17
CA ARG A 87 2.75 -18.58 -8.55
C ARG A 87 1.76 -19.44 -9.36
N PRO A 88 0.73 -18.85 -9.97
CA PRO A 88 -0.29 -19.60 -10.70
C PRO A 88 0.22 -20.08 -12.07
N ALA A 89 -0.42 -21.12 -12.61
CA ALA A 89 -0.02 -21.78 -13.87
C ALA A 89 0.13 -20.81 -15.05
N TRP A 90 -0.77 -19.82 -15.15
CA TRP A 90 -0.75 -18.82 -16.21
C TRP A 90 0.40 -17.81 -16.09
N ALA A 91 1.04 -17.71 -14.92
CA ALA A 91 2.17 -16.81 -14.71
C ALA A 91 3.51 -17.46 -15.09
N TYR A 92 3.56 -18.77 -15.38
CA TYR A 92 4.79 -19.41 -15.85
C TYR A 92 5.07 -19.05 -17.31
N PRO A 93 6.33 -18.80 -17.68
CA PRO A 93 6.71 -18.67 -19.08
C PRO A 93 6.21 -19.90 -19.85
N GLN A 94 5.40 -19.66 -20.89
CA GLN A 94 4.94 -20.75 -21.75
C GLN A 94 6.16 -21.26 -22.51
N VAL A 95 6.61 -22.49 -22.24
CA VAL A 95 7.59 -23.16 -23.08
C VAL A 95 6.88 -23.49 -24.39
N PRO A 96 7.34 -22.98 -25.55
CA PRO A 96 6.75 -23.36 -26.82
C PRO A 96 6.85 -24.88 -26.98
N VAL A 97 5.70 -25.56 -27.03
CA VAL A 97 5.69 -26.99 -27.38
C VAL A 97 6.05 -27.06 -28.86
N ALA A 98 7.26 -27.54 -29.16
CA ALA A 98 7.67 -27.79 -30.54
C ALA A 98 6.68 -28.77 -31.18
N PRO A 99 6.18 -28.51 -32.40
CA PRO A 99 5.30 -29.46 -33.07
C PRO A 99 6.02 -30.80 -33.24
N ALA A 100 5.31 -31.89 -32.93
CA ALA A 100 5.82 -33.23 -33.20
C ALA A 100 6.08 -33.36 -34.71
N ALA A 101 7.31 -33.73 -35.06
CA ALA A 101 7.75 -33.96 -36.44
C ALA A 101 7.14 -35.24 -37.02
#